data_AF-A0A972Z920-F1
#
_entry.id   AF-A0A972Z920-F1
#
_cell.length_a   1.000
_cell.length_b   1.000
_cell.length_c   1.000
_cell.angle_alpha   90.00
_cell.angle_beta   90.00
_cell.angle_gamma   90.00
#
_symmetry.space_group_name_H-M   'P 1'
#
loop_
_entity.id
_entity.type
_entity.pdbx_description
1 polymer ?
#
loop_
_entity_poly.entity_id
_entity_poly.type
_entity_poly.pdbx_seq_one_letter_code
_entity_poly.pdbx_strand_id
1 'polypeptide(L)'
;ARKAPHYKLFNTICDSTERRQAEVARLAEAVEAVVVVGGHHSGNTNRLAEIVRQTGKPVFRIEPESELDPEALSSIQTIGITAGASTPNWIIKRVYRTLESLLLKKKSGWRSSLFNLQRNLLLTNLYLSVGAGSICYACLSLQGFTSTFTPVLISMLYVLSMHIFNQLTGIKADKYNDPDRASFYKKHKTPLALLAVISGVACLLTAFLAGWIPFLILLTMSITGVTYNIRLIPKWLKTGKYRRIRDIPGSKTVLIALAWGLVTAIIPAIALLNTIAVSTLLVFIWATCLVFVRTAFFDILDMQGDRIVGRETIPILIGEQRSIRLLKSILIGSIAILFFSSLFQFVTNLGFGLTICSIFFYIVLTAHERGRMLPGIGLEFLIETHLVLAGFITLPWELIKARYF
;
A
#
# COMPACT_ATOMS: atom_id res chain seq x y z
N ALA A 1 -6.22 -26.34 44.81
CA ALA A 1 -7.23 -27.30 44.32
C ALA A 1 -7.64 -28.33 45.40
N ARG A 2 -8.03 -27.91 46.62
CA ARG A 2 -8.34 -28.85 47.74
C ARG A 2 -9.69 -28.58 48.44
N LYS A 3 -10.70 -28.06 47.71
CA LYS A 3 -11.99 -27.68 48.33
C LYS A 3 -13.26 -28.32 47.74
N ALA A 4 -13.21 -29.10 46.65
CA ALA A 4 -14.42 -29.70 46.08
C ALA A 4 -14.13 -30.99 45.25
N PRO A 5 -14.10 -32.18 45.89
CA PRO A 5 -13.66 -33.43 45.25
C PRO A 5 -14.65 -34.01 44.21
N HIS A 6 -15.90 -33.55 44.18
CA HIS A 6 -16.93 -34.05 43.26
C HIS A 6 -16.95 -33.35 41.89
N TYR A 7 -16.19 -32.26 41.73
CA TYR A 7 -16.14 -31.51 40.48
C TYR A 7 -14.89 -31.86 39.67
N LYS A 8 -15.08 -32.20 38.40
CA LYS A 8 -13.97 -32.31 37.43
C LYS A 8 -13.63 -30.91 36.93
N LEU A 9 -12.45 -30.42 37.29
CA LEU A 9 -11.90 -29.19 36.72
C LEU A 9 -11.27 -29.49 35.36
N PHE A 10 -11.74 -28.78 34.33
CA PHE A 10 -11.13 -28.78 33.01
C PHE A 10 -10.56 -27.39 32.73
N ASN A 11 -9.31 -27.34 32.27
CA ASN A 11 -8.72 -26.10 31.78
C ASN A 11 -9.30 -25.83 30.38
N THR A 12 -10.14 -24.82 30.26
CA THR A 12 -10.77 -24.41 29.00
C THR A 12 -10.06 -23.23 28.34
N ILE A 13 -8.89 -22.83 28.85
CA ILE A 13 -8.04 -21.82 28.21
C ILE A 13 -7.61 -22.39 26.85
N CYS A 14 -7.87 -21.63 25.78
CA CYS A 14 -7.47 -22.06 24.45
C CYS A 14 -5.96 -21.92 24.23
N ASP A 15 -5.40 -22.78 23.37
CA ASP A 15 -3.98 -22.77 23.01
C ASP A 15 -3.49 -21.39 22.56
N SER A 16 -4.35 -20.60 21.89
CA SER A 16 -3.99 -19.24 21.44
C SER A 16 -3.74 -18.28 22.60
N THR A 17 -4.51 -18.43 23.69
CA THR A 17 -4.37 -17.60 24.88
C THR A 17 -3.10 -17.99 25.65
N GLU A 18 -2.82 -19.29 25.78
CA GLU A 18 -1.59 -19.77 26.42
C GLU A 18 -0.33 -19.33 25.66
N ARG A 19 -0.33 -19.46 24.33
CA ARG A 19 0.78 -18.98 23.49
C ARG A 19 1.03 -17.48 23.65
N ARG A 20 -0.02 -16.65 23.63
CA ARG A 20 0.12 -15.20 23.83
C ARG A 20 0.63 -14.84 25.22
N GLN A 21 0.21 -15.57 26.25
CA GLN A 21 0.71 -15.39 27.62
C GLN A 21 2.22 -15.68 27.69
N ALA A 22 2.66 -16.79 27.07
CA ALA A 22 4.08 -17.14 27.00
C ALA A 22 4.90 -16.18 26.11
N GLU A 23 4.31 -15.63 25.05
CA GLU A 23 4.93 -14.60 24.21
C GLU A 23 5.10 -13.27 24.96
N VAL A 24 4.08 -12.86 25.73
CA VAL A 24 4.15 -11.62 26.53
C VAL A 24 5.19 -11.70 27.64
N ALA A 25 5.33 -12.85 28.30
CA ALA A 25 6.37 -13.06 29.30
C ALA A 25 7.77 -12.87 28.67
N ARG A 26 8.03 -13.55 27.53
CA ARG A 26 9.29 -13.42 26.79
C ARG A 26 9.53 -12.01 26.25
N LEU A 27 8.48 -11.32 25.78
CA LEU A 27 8.58 -9.94 25.33
C LEU A 27 9.00 -9.02 26.49
N ALA A 28 8.42 -9.19 27.66
CA ALA A 28 8.71 -8.36 28.83
C ALA A 28 10.17 -8.47 29.29
N GLU A 29 10.80 -9.63 29.12
CA GLU A 29 12.23 -9.83 29.42
C GLU A 29 13.14 -9.01 28.49
N ALA A 30 12.74 -8.81 27.23
CA ALA A 30 13.53 -8.14 26.20
C ALA A 30 13.38 -6.61 26.16
N VAL A 31 12.51 -6.02 27.00
CA VAL A 31 12.17 -4.60 26.96
C VAL A 31 12.20 -3.94 28.34
N GLU A 32 12.23 -2.62 28.38
CA GLU A 32 12.18 -1.84 29.61
C GLU A 32 10.75 -1.63 30.14
N ALA A 33 9.75 -1.55 29.25
CA ALA A 33 8.34 -1.47 29.61
C ALA A 33 7.43 -2.14 28.58
N VAL A 34 6.23 -2.52 28.98
CA VAL A 34 5.23 -3.10 28.06
C VAL A 34 3.94 -2.29 28.07
N VAL A 35 3.46 -1.95 26.87
CA VAL A 35 2.14 -1.38 26.64
C VAL A 35 1.17 -2.50 26.24
N VAL A 36 0.10 -2.68 27.01
CA VAL A 36 -0.94 -3.69 26.79
C VAL A 36 -2.20 -3.00 26.28
N VAL A 37 -2.54 -3.24 25.01
CA VAL A 37 -3.64 -2.56 24.31
C VAL A 37 -4.91 -3.40 24.34
N GLY A 38 -5.99 -2.84 24.88
CA GLY A 38 -7.32 -3.42 24.78
C GLY A 38 -8.27 -2.90 25.86
N GLY A 39 -9.55 -3.24 25.72
CA GLY A 39 -10.58 -2.70 26.62
C GLY A 39 -10.35 -3.02 28.09
N HIS A 40 -10.62 -2.05 28.97
CA HIS A 40 -10.36 -2.15 30.42
C HIS A 40 -11.09 -3.33 31.09
N HIS A 41 -12.24 -3.74 30.54
CA HIS A 41 -13.04 -4.86 31.02
C HIS A 41 -12.70 -6.21 30.37
N SER A 42 -11.70 -6.27 29.49
CA SER A 42 -11.28 -7.52 28.85
C SER A 42 -10.47 -8.39 29.80
N GLY A 43 -11.02 -9.54 30.18
CA GLY A 43 -10.32 -10.52 31.02
C GLY A 43 -8.97 -10.96 30.43
N ASN A 44 -8.89 -11.11 29.11
CA ASN A 44 -7.62 -11.46 28.45
C ASN A 44 -6.61 -10.31 28.51
N THR A 45 -7.03 -9.06 28.26
CA THR A 45 -6.14 -7.89 28.35
C THR A 45 -5.61 -7.73 29.78
N ASN A 46 -6.49 -7.93 30.78
CA ASN A 46 -6.11 -7.90 32.19
C ASN A 46 -5.12 -9.00 32.54
N ARG A 47 -5.31 -10.21 32.01
CA ARG A 47 -4.38 -11.33 32.22
C ARG A 47 -3.00 -11.06 31.62
N LEU A 48 -2.93 -10.47 30.42
CA LEU A 48 -1.64 -10.10 29.81
C LEU A 48 -0.91 -9.04 30.64
N ALA A 49 -1.62 -8.00 31.09
CA ALA A 49 -1.04 -6.97 31.95
C ALA A 49 -0.53 -7.54 33.28
N GLU A 50 -1.27 -8.49 33.87
CA GLU A 50 -0.85 -9.16 35.10
C GLU A 50 0.44 -9.97 34.92
N ILE A 51 0.58 -10.68 33.80
CA ILE A 51 1.81 -11.44 33.49
C ILE A 51 3.01 -10.50 33.37
N VAL A 52 2.85 -9.33 32.73
CA VAL A 52 3.93 -8.32 32.69
C VAL A 52 4.27 -7.82 34.09
N ARG A 53 3.28 -7.54 34.95
CA ARG A 53 3.57 -7.10 36.33
C ARG A 53 4.37 -8.14 37.09
N GLN A 54 4.10 -9.41 36.87
CA GLN A 54 4.82 -10.53 37.50
C GLN A 54 6.29 -10.60 37.09
N THR A 55 6.69 -10.02 35.95
CA THR A 55 8.11 -9.91 35.56
C THR A 55 8.82 -8.70 36.19
N GLY A 56 8.11 -7.86 36.94
CA GLY A 56 8.65 -6.66 37.58
C GLY A 56 8.84 -5.47 36.63
N LYS A 57 8.38 -5.58 35.38
CA LYS A 57 8.49 -4.51 34.38
C LYS A 57 7.30 -3.53 34.50
N PRO A 58 7.52 -2.21 34.27
CA PRO A 58 6.44 -1.25 34.10
C PRO A 58 5.44 -1.70 33.03
N VAL A 59 4.15 -1.67 33.38
CA VAL A 59 3.05 -2.01 32.47
C VAL A 59 2.10 -0.83 32.31
N PHE A 60 1.82 -0.47 31.05
CA PHE A 60 0.85 0.55 30.71
C PHE A 60 -0.33 -0.12 30.02
N ARG A 61 -1.47 -0.21 30.71
CA ARG A 61 -2.71 -0.74 30.12
C ARG A 61 -3.51 0.43 29.55
N ILE A 62 -3.79 0.38 28.26
CA ILE A 62 -4.51 1.43 27.55
C ILE A 62 -5.58 0.85 26.63
N GLU A 63 -6.63 1.62 26.37
CA GLU A 63 -7.63 1.28 25.36
C GLU A 63 -7.41 2.08 24.05
N PRO A 64 -7.47 3.43 24.04
CA PRO A 64 -6.98 4.26 22.94
C PRO A 64 -5.56 4.82 23.18
N GLU A 65 -4.92 5.28 22.11
CA GLU A 65 -3.61 5.96 22.13
C GLU A 65 -3.56 7.23 23.00
N SER A 66 -4.70 7.86 23.27
CA SER A 66 -4.80 9.07 24.10
C SER A 66 -4.58 8.80 25.59
N GLU A 67 -4.62 7.54 26.03
CA GLU A 67 -4.32 7.16 27.42
C GLU A 67 -2.80 6.95 27.66
N LEU A 68 -1.96 7.06 26.61
CA LEU A 68 -0.52 7.03 26.77
C LEU A 68 -0.05 8.26 27.54
N ASP A 69 0.70 8.06 28.61
CA ASP A 69 1.37 9.11 29.37
C ASP A 69 2.77 9.37 28.76
N PRO A 70 2.97 10.50 28.04
CA PRO A 70 4.25 10.80 27.40
C PRO A 70 5.38 11.01 28.41
N GLU A 71 5.08 11.49 29.62
CA GLU A 71 6.09 11.78 30.64
C GLU A 71 6.63 10.48 31.23
N ALA A 72 5.75 9.56 31.61
CA ALA A 72 6.13 8.24 32.12
C ALA A 72 6.89 7.40 31.07
N LEU A 73 6.63 7.63 29.78
CA LEU A 73 7.29 6.93 28.67
C LEU A 73 8.56 7.63 28.18
N SER A 74 8.80 8.88 28.59
CA SER A 74 9.89 9.72 28.06
C SER A 74 11.28 9.18 28.37
N SER A 75 11.45 8.47 29.49
CA SER A 75 12.73 7.90 29.94
C SER A 75 13.03 6.52 29.36
N ILE A 76 12.02 5.84 28.80
CA ILE A 76 12.10 4.44 28.33
C ILE A 76 12.65 4.40 26.90
N GLN A 77 13.65 3.54 26.64
CA GLN A 77 14.24 3.35 25.31
C GLN A 77 13.62 2.20 24.53
N THR A 78 13.20 1.14 25.23
CA THR A 78 12.65 -0.07 24.61
C THR A 78 11.27 -0.38 25.16
N ILE A 79 10.26 -0.32 24.29
CA ILE A 79 8.85 -0.53 24.65
C ILE A 79 8.33 -1.73 23.88
N GLY A 80 7.87 -2.76 24.60
CA GLY A 80 7.10 -3.86 24.04
C GLY A 80 5.64 -3.46 23.87
N ILE A 81 5.01 -3.86 22.77
CA ILE A 81 3.57 -3.64 22.55
C ILE A 81 2.91 -5.01 22.41
N THR A 82 1.84 -5.22 23.17
CA THR A 82 0.99 -6.41 23.06
C THR A 82 -0.48 -6.01 23.11
N ALA A 83 -1.37 -6.93 22.74
CA ALA A 83 -2.79 -6.63 22.69
C ALA A 83 -3.67 -7.84 22.99
N GLY A 84 -4.87 -7.54 23.51
CA GLY A 84 -5.92 -8.52 23.73
C GLY A 84 -6.37 -9.21 22.42
N ALA A 85 -6.95 -10.41 22.54
CA ALA A 85 -7.49 -11.14 21.38
C ALA A 85 -8.61 -10.38 20.64
N SER A 86 -9.37 -9.56 21.37
CA SER A 86 -10.46 -8.74 20.84
C SER A 86 -10.02 -7.36 20.35
N THR A 87 -8.73 -7.00 20.49
CA THR A 87 -8.23 -5.69 20.11
C THR A 87 -7.90 -5.66 18.60
N PRO A 88 -8.54 -4.80 17.79
CA PRO A 88 -8.24 -4.69 16.36
C PRO A 88 -6.82 -4.15 16.09
N ASN A 89 -6.17 -4.60 15.01
CA ASN A 89 -4.82 -4.16 14.65
C ASN A 89 -4.69 -2.63 14.49
N TRP A 90 -5.73 -1.94 14.06
CA TRP A 90 -5.67 -0.50 13.85
C TRP A 90 -5.51 0.29 15.15
N ILE A 91 -6.03 -0.22 16.28
CA ILE A 91 -5.77 0.37 17.61
C ILE A 91 -4.29 0.18 17.95
N ILE A 92 -3.77 -1.03 17.76
CA ILE A 92 -2.35 -1.36 18.00
C ILE A 92 -1.43 -0.48 17.15
N LYS A 93 -1.76 -0.28 15.86
CA LYS A 93 -1.01 0.59 14.94
C LYS A 93 -1.00 2.05 15.42
N ARG A 94 -2.11 2.59 15.93
CA ARG A 94 -2.15 3.96 16.47
C ARG A 94 -1.27 4.13 17.70
N VAL A 95 -1.33 3.16 18.61
CA VAL A 95 -0.46 3.11 19.79
C VAL A 95 1.01 3.05 19.36
N TYR A 96 1.36 2.14 18.46
CA TYR A 96 2.71 2.03 17.91
C TYR A 96 3.21 3.34 17.29
N ARG A 97 2.43 3.97 16.42
CA ARG A 97 2.80 5.25 15.77
C ARG A 97 2.93 6.39 16.78
N THR A 98 2.07 6.43 17.79
CA THR A 98 2.15 7.45 18.86
C THR A 98 3.45 7.27 19.63
N LEU A 99 3.78 6.05 20.06
CA LEU A 99 5.04 5.72 20.71
C LEU A 99 6.26 6.03 19.83
N GLU A 100 6.22 5.65 18.56
CA GLU A 100 7.27 5.97 17.58
C GLU A 100 7.48 7.49 17.49
N SER A 101 6.40 8.27 17.40
CA SER A 101 6.46 9.73 17.33
C SER A 101 7.04 10.37 18.60
N LEU A 102 6.74 9.83 19.78
CA LEU A 102 7.28 10.29 21.07
C LEU A 102 8.78 10.02 21.15
N LEU A 103 9.21 8.83 20.75
CA LEU A 103 10.63 8.43 20.71
C LEU A 103 11.41 9.23 19.64
N LEU A 104 10.79 9.56 18.51
CA LEU A 104 11.42 10.37 17.45
C LEU A 104 11.53 11.85 17.81
N LYS A 105 10.54 12.43 18.52
CA LYS A 105 10.64 13.82 19.02
C LYS A 105 11.86 14.02 19.93
N LYS A 106 12.28 12.99 20.66
CA LYS A 106 13.49 12.98 21.49
C LYS A 106 14.79 13.04 20.68
N LYS A 107 14.77 12.63 19.41
CA LYS A 107 15.89 12.72 18.47
C LYS A 107 15.67 13.91 17.52
N SER A 108 15.84 15.13 18.03
CA SER A 108 15.85 16.33 17.19
C SER A 108 17.06 16.29 16.23
N GLY A 109 16.82 15.86 15.00
CA GLY A 109 17.86 15.76 13.97
C GLY A 109 17.27 15.49 12.59
N TRP A 110 18.12 15.46 11.57
CA TRP A 110 17.76 15.28 10.15
C TRP A 110 16.83 14.08 9.87
N ARG A 111 16.90 13.02 10.70
CA ARG A 111 16.04 11.83 10.60
C ARG A 111 14.56 12.14 10.84
N SER A 112 14.23 13.05 11.75
CA SER A 112 12.85 13.48 12.00
C SER A 112 12.31 14.29 10.82
N SER A 113 13.13 15.17 10.25
CA SER A 113 12.78 15.92 9.04
C SER A 113 12.54 15.00 7.85
N LEU A 114 13.40 14.00 7.64
CA LEU A 114 13.24 13.00 6.59
C LEU A 114 11.94 12.20 6.73
N PHE A 115 11.63 11.74 7.94
CA PHE A 115 10.38 11.02 8.22
C PHE A 115 9.15 11.87 7.92
N ASN A 116 9.14 13.14 8.36
CA ASN A 116 8.04 14.06 8.05
C ASN A 116 7.89 14.33 6.56
N LEU A 117 9.01 14.44 5.82
CA LEU A 117 9.00 14.58 4.37
C LEU A 117 8.41 13.34 3.69
N GLN A 118 8.90 12.14 4.01
CA GLN A 118 8.38 10.87 3.49
C GLN A 118 6.87 10.73 3.75
N ARG A 119 6.44 11.02 4.99
CA ARG A 119 5.03 10.99 5.37
C ARG A 119 4.20 11.95 4.52
N ASN A 120 4.64 13.20 4.36
CA ASN A 120 3.89 14.19 3.58
C ASN A 120 3.82 13.81 2.10
N LEU A 121 4.91 13.30 1.51
CA LEU A 121 4.94 12.85 0.12
C LEU A 121 4.02 11.65 -0.14
N LEU A 122 3.90 10.73 0.82
CA LEU A 122 2.96 9.60 0.74
C LEU A 122 1.51 10.05 0.93
N LEU A 123 1.22 10.86 1.95
CA LEU A 123 -0.15 11.31 2.25
C LEU A 123 -0.75 12.18 1.13
N THR A 124 0.08 12.97 0.45
CA THR A 124 -0.32 13.77 -0.71
C THR A 124 -0.37 12.99 -2.03
N ASN A 125 0.05 11.71 -2.04
CA ASN A 125 0.27 10.89 -3.24
C ASN A 125 1.30 11.48 -4.25
N LEU A 126 2.13 12.44 -3.85
CA LEU A 126 3.17 12.99 -4.71
C LEU A 126 4.25 11.96 -5.02
N TYR A 127 4.66 11.15 -4.02
CA TYR A 127 5.65 10.09 -4.27
C TYR A 127 5.13 9.03 -5.24
N LEU A 128 3.86 8.65 -5.10
CA LEU A 128 3.19 7.72 -6.00
C LEU A 128 3.11 8.27 -7.44
N SER A 129 2.80 9.56 -7.59
CA SER A 129 2.81 10.25 -8.88
C SER A 129 4.20 10.21 -9.53
N VAL A 130 5.28 10.45 -8.76
CA VAL A 130 6.66 10.31 -9.27
C VAL A 130 6.94 8.87 -9.69
N GLY A 131 6.45 7.87 -8.94
CA GLY A 131 6.49 6.46 -9.35
C GLY A 131 5.82 6.20 -10.70
N ALA A 132 4.65 6.77 -10.94
CA ALA A 132 3.93 6.67 -12.23
C ALA A 132 4.71 7.29 -13.39
N GLY A 133 5.31 8.46 -13.18
CA GLY A 133 6.20 9.07 -14.16
C GLY A 133 7.43 8.20 -14.44
N SER A 134 8.03 7.64 -13.39
CA SER A 134 9.23 6.80 -13.47
C SER A 134 8.99 5.50 -14.25
N ILE A 135 7.85 4.82 -14.00
CA ILE A 135 7.50 3.61 -14.76
C ILE A 135 7.10 3.95 -16.20
N CYS A 136 6.43 5.07 -16.46
CA CYS A 136 6.15 5.53 -17.84
C CYS A 136 7.44 5.82 -18.60
N TYR A 137 8.40 6.50 -17.96
CA TYR A 137 9.71 6.77 -18.55
C TYR A 137 10.43 5.47 -18.91
N ALA A 138 10.46 4.50 -17.99
CA ALA A 138 11.00 3.16 -18.25
C ALA A 138 10.29 2.44 -19.41
N CYS A 139 8.95 2.53 -19.48
CA CYS A 139 8.16 1.92 -20.56
C CYS A 139 8.48 2.55 -21.93
N LEU A 140 8.71 3.86 -21.99
CA LEU A 140 9.08 4.56 -23.22
C LEU A 140 10.48 4.15 -23.70
N SER A 141 11.45 4.12 -22.79
CA SER A 141 12.82 3.69 -23.06
C SER A 141 12.92 2.21 -23.46
N LEU A 142 12.10 1.34 -22.87
CA LEU A 142 12.00 -0.07 -23.28
C LEU A 142 11.51 -0.22 -24.73
N GLN A 143 10.60 0.65 -25.16
CA GLN A 143 10.06 0.67 -26.51
C GLN A 143 10.96 1.44 -27.50
N GLY A 144 12.01 2.10 -27.02
CA GLY A 144 12.97 2.83 -27.85
C GLY A 144 12.55 4.26 -28.20
N PHE A 145 11.54 4.81 -27.54
CA PHE A 145 11.09 6.19 -27.77
C PHE A 145 12.06 7.23 -27.21
N THR A 146 12.22 8.35 -27.92
CA THR A 146 13.08 9.47 -27.53
C THR A 146 12.30 10.64 -26.90
N SER A 147 11.05 10.85 -27.31
CA SER A 147 10.17 11.87 -26.72
C SER A 147 9.52 11.32 -25.45
N THR A 148 9.89 11.89 -24.30
CA THR A 148 9.51 11.32 -23.00
C THR A 148 8.73 12.25 -22.09
N PHE A 149 8.80 13.56 -22.28
CA PHE A 149 8.23 14.52 -21.32
C PHE A 149 6.69 14.47 -21.25
N THR A 150 6.00 14.62 -22.38
CA THR A 150 4.52 14.72 -22.40
C THR A 150 3.84 13.46 -21.84
N PRO A 151 4.19 12.22 -22.25
CA PRO A 151 3.51 11.05 -21.73
C PRO A 151 3.84 10.75 -20.26
N VAL A 152 5.06 11.08 -19.80
CA VAL A 152 5.43 11.02 -18.38
C VAL A 152 4.58 11.99 -17.56
N LEU A 153 4.41 13.23 -18.03
CA LEU A 153 3.58 14.22 -17.35
C LEU A 153 2.11 13.78 -17.26
N ILE A 154 1.54 13.25 -18.35
CA ILE A 154 0.19 12.68 -18.37
C ILE A 154 0.07 11.58 -17.31
N SER A 155 1.04 10.66 -17.25
CA SER A 155 1.05 9.56 -16.27
C SER A 155 1.07 10.04 -14.83
N MET A 156 1.92 11.03 -14.53
CA MET A 156 2.00 11.65 -13.21
C MET A 156 0.67 12.30 -12.82
N LEU A 157 0.13 13.17 -13.68
CA LEU A 157 -1.08 13.94 -13.39
C LEU A 157 -2.33 13.04 -13.25
N TYR A 158 -2.48 12.06 -14.14
CA TYR A 158 -3.59 11.10 -14.07
C TYR A 158 -3.60 10.35 -12.74
N VAL A 159 -2.45 9.77 -12.39
CA VAL A 159 -2.30 8.96 -11.17
C VAL A 159 -2.51 9.81 -9.92
N LEU A 160 -1.95 11.03 -9.89
CA LEU A 160 -2.14 11.96 -8.78
C LEU A 160 -3.62 12.29 -8.58
N SER A 161 -4.31 12.69 -9.65
CA SER A 161 -5.73 13.05 -9.62
C SER A 161 -6.59 11.88 -9.13
N MET A 162 -6.48 10.73 -9.79
CA MET A 162 -7.35 9.59 -9.54
C MET A 162 -7.12 8.96 -8.17
N HIS A 163 -5.89 8.91 -7.67
CA HIS A 163 -5.64 8.40 -6.31
C HIS A 163 -6.14 9.34 -5.23
N ILE A 164 -5.91 10.65 -5.35
CA ILE A 164 -6.45 11.60 -4.37
C ILE A 164 -7.98 11.52 -4.37
N PHE A 165 -8.63 11.46 -5.54
CA PHE A 165 -10.07 11.31 -5.65
C PHE A 165 -10.59 10.01 -4.98
N ASN A 166 -9.92 8.88 -5.25
CA ASN A 166 -10.26 7.59 -4.65
C ASN A 166 -10.10 7.58 -3.12
N GLN A 167 -9.07 8.25 -2.60
CA GLN A 167 -8.88 8.41 -1.15
C GLN A 167 -9.96 9.32 -0.53
N LEU A 168 -10.29 10.46 -1.16
CA LEU A 168 -11.32 11.39 -0.70
C LEU A 168 -12.71 10.74 -0.63
N THR A 169 -13.03 9.85 -1.58
CA THR A 169 -14.28 9.08 -1.58
C THR A 169 -14.23 7.85 -0.66
N GLY A 170 -13.03 7.43 -0.26
CA GLY A 170 -12.74 6.21 0.51
C GLY A 170 -12.61 6.35 2.03
N ILE A 171 -12.69 7.57 2.58
CA ILE A 171 -12.35 7.92 3.99
C ILE A 171 -12.94 6.97 5.05
N LYS A 172 -14.14 6.42 4.83
CA LYS A 172 -14.77 5.48 5.80
C LYS A 172 -13.95 4.20 6.00
N ALA A 173 -13.36 3.65 4.94
CA ALA A 173 -12.50 2.47 5.03
C ALA A 173 -11.14 2.83 5.65
N ASP A 174 -10.57 3.96 5.21
CA ASP A 174 -9.29 4.44 5.71
C ASP A 174 -9.32 4.69 7.23
N LYS A 175 -10.46 5.04 7.83
CA LYS A 175 -10.60 5.16 9.30
C LYS A 175 -10.19 3.90 10.06
N TYR A 176 -10.38 2.72 9.47
CA TYR A 176 -10.02 1.43 10.07
C TYR A 176 -8.68 0.90 9.56
N ASN A 177 -8.23 1.27 8.35
CA ASN A 177 -6.95 0.81 7.79
C ASN A 177 -5.78 1.69 8.26
N ASP A 178 -5.92 3.00 8.06
CA ASP A 178 -4.96 4.05 8.42
C ASP A 178 -5.68 5.30 8.96
N PRO A 179 -5.91 5.34 10.28
CA PRO A 179 -6.56 6.45 10.96
C PRO A 179 -5.90 7.82 10.77
N ASP A 180 -4.57 7.86 10.64
CA ASP A 180 -3.82 9.10 10.49
C ASP A 180 -4.00 9.65 9.08
N ARG A 181 -4.01 8.77 8.08
CA ARG A 181 -4.38 9.14 6.71
C ARG A 181 -5.80 9.67 6.66
N ALA A 182 -6.75 8.99 7.31
CA ALA A 182 -8.13 9.45 7.37
C ALA A 182 -8.27 10.83 8.04
N SER A 183 -7.54 11.09 9.14
CA SER A 183 -7.54 12.38 9.81
C SER A 183 -6.89 13.47 8.96
N PHE A 184 -5.78 13.17 8.28
CA PHE A 184 -5.11 14.08 7.36
C PHE A 184 -6.02 14.50 6.20
N TYR A 185 -6.70 13.54 5.55
CA TYR A 185 -7.63 13.82 4.45
C TYR A 185 -8.87 14.56 4.92
N LYS A 186 -9.35 14.32 6.15
CA LYS A 186 -10.44 15.09 6.73
C LYS A 186 -10.03 16.55 7.00
N LYS A 187 -8.81 16.77 7.51
CA LYS A 187 -8.26 18.10 7.80
C LYS A 187 -7.97 18.90 6.53
N HIS A 188 -7.38 18.27 5.51
CA HIS A 188 -6.93 18.90 4.27
C HIS A 188 -7.83 18.58 3.07
N LYS A 189 -9.13 18.33 3.30
CA LYS A 189 -10.07 17.91 2.26
C LYS A 189 -10.11 18.88 1.08
N THR A 190 -10.19 20.19 1.34
CA THR A 190 -10.32 21.23 0.32
C THR A 190 -9.07 21.39 -0.54
N PRO A 191 -7.84 21.56 -0.01
CA PRO A 191 -6.65 21.67 -0.86
C PRO A 191 -6.37 20.38 -1.63
N LEU A 192 -6.62 19.20 -1.04
CA LEU A 192 -6.46 17.92 -1.76
C LEU A 192 -7.48 17.76 -2.89
N ALA A 193 -8.74 18.15 -2.67
CA ALA A 193 -9.74 18.12 -3.73
C ALA A 193 -9.39 19.09 -4.87
N LEU A 194 -8.91 20.30 -4.54
CA LEU A 194 -8.46 21.26 -5.54
C LEU A 194 -7.26 20.71 -6.33
N LEU A 195 -6.28 20.13 -5.65
CA LEU A 195 -5.13 19.48 -6.29
C LEU A 195 -5.57 18.35 -7.24
N ALA A 196 -6.51 17.51 -6.82
CA ALA A 196 -7.04 16.43 -7.65
C ALA A 196 -7.74 16.96 -8.91
N VAL A 197 -8.55 18.02 -8.78
CA VAL A 197 -9.25 18.65 -9.92
C VAL A 197 -8.27 19.33 -10.86
N ILE A 198 -7.34 20.15 -10.35
CA ILE A 198 -6.34 20.85 -11.17
C ILE A 198 -5.48 19.84 -11.93
N SER A 199 -4.96 18.81 -11.25
CA SER A 199 -4.16 17.77 -11.90
C SER A 199 -4.97 16.98 -12.93
N GLY A 200 -6.24 16.67 -12.67
CA GLY A 200 -7.12 15.98 -13.62
C GLY A 200 -7.40 16.81 -14.87
N VAL A 201 -7.71 18.11 -14.71
CA VAL A 201 -7.90 19.04 -15.84
C VAL A 201 -6.61 19.21 -16.63
N ALA A 202 -5.47 19.43 -15.96
CA ALA A 202 -4.18 19.54 -16.62
C ALA A 202 -3.80 18.25 -17.39
N CYS A 203 -4.13 17.07 -16.84
CA CYS A 203 -3.94 15.79 -17.50
C CYS A 203 -4.75 15.71 -18.81
N LEU A 204 -6.05 16.04 -18.76
CA LEU A 204 -6.92 15.97 -19.94
C LEU A 204 -6.53 17.00 -21.00
N LEU A 205 -6.14 18.21 -20.60
CA LEU A 205 -5.64 19.23 -21.52
C LEU A 205 -4.34 18.77 -22.19
N THR A 206 -3.38 18.25 -21.43
CA THR A 206 -2.13 17.71 -21.98
C THR A 206 -2.38 16.54 -22.93
N ALA A 207 -3.31 15.65 -22.59
CA ALA A 207 -3.71 14.54 -23.44
C ALA A 207 -4.39 15.01 -24.74
N PHE A 208 -5.24 16.03 -24.66
CA PHE A 208 -5.87 16.63 -25.84
C PHE A 208 -4.84 17.23 -26.80
N LEU A 209 -3.84 17.93 -26.26
CA LEU A 209 -2.72 18.46 -27.04
C LEU A 209 -1.85 17.36 -27.66
N ALA A 210 -1.75 16.19 -27.03
CA ALA A 210 -1.05 15.03 -27.58
C ALA A 210 -1.86 14.29 -28.66
N GLY A 211 -3.19 14.39 -28.65
CA GLY A 211 -4.07 13.83 -29.67
C GLY A 211 -5.45 13.42 -29.15
N TRP A 212 -6.42 13.29 -30.06
CA TRP A 212 -7.80 12.98 -29.70
C TRP A 212 -7.98 11.56 -29.12
N ILE A 213 -7.19 10.58 -29.58
CA ILE A 213 -7.27 9.19 -29.10
C ILE A 213 -6.79 9.09 -27.63
N PRO A 214 -5.57 9.57 -27.26
CA PRO A 214 -5.15 9.66 -25.85
C PRO A 214 -6.18 10.36 -24.95
N PHE A 215 -6.74 11.48 -25.42
CA PHE A 215 -7.75 12.23 -24.70
C PHE A 215 -9.01 11.40 -24.41
N LEU A 216 -9.59 10.74 -25.42
CA LEU A 216 -10.82 9.95 -25.23
C LEU A 216 -10.59 8.74 -24.31
N ILE A 217 -9.45 8.06 -24.44
CA ILE A 217 -9.10 6.93 -23.58
C ILE A 217 -9.01 7.43 -22.12
N LEU A 218 -8.27 8.51 -21.87
CA LEU A 218 -8.11 9.07 -20.52
C LEU A 218 -9.41 9.63 -19.95
N LEU A 219 -10.25 10.26 -20.78
CA LEU A 219 -11.57 10.74 -20.37
C LEU A 219 -12.45 9.58 -19.93
N THR A 220 -12.50 8.51 -20.72
CA THR A 220 -13.28 7.30 -20.42
C THR A 220 -12.79 6.63 -19.15
N MET A 221 -11.46 6.51 -18.97
CA MET A 221 -10.85 5.96 -17.75
C MET A 221 -11.13 6.82 -16.52
N SER A 222 -11.07 8.15 -16.66
CA SER A 222 -11.38 9.11 -15.59
C SER A 222 -12.84 8.99 -15.16
N ILE A 223 -13.77 8.96 -16.12
CA ILE A 223 -15.20 8.75 -15.85
C ILE A 223 -15.41 7.39 -15.17
N THR A 224 -14.78 6.33 -15.66
CA THR A 224 -14.93 4.98 -15.09
C THR A 224 -14.43 4.94 -13.64
N GLY A 225 -13.29 5.54 -13.33
CA GLY A 225 -12.77 5.57 -11.95
C GLY A 225 -13.62 6.42 -11.01
N VAL A 226 -14.20 7.53 -11.47
CA VAL A 226 -15.14 8.34 -10.67
C VAL A 226 -16.46 7.60 -10.46
N THR A 227 -17.00 7.00 -11.51
CA THR A 227 -18.28 6.27 -11.50
C THR A 227 -18.20 4.90 -10.85
N TYR A 228 -17.01 4.36 -10.58
CA TYR A 228 -16.80 3.08 -9.88
C TYR A 228 -17.54 2.99 -8.53
N ASN A 229 -17.68 4.12 -7.84
CA ASN A 229 -18.42 4.21 -6.57
C ASN A 229 -19.92 4.54 -6.73
N ILE A 230 -20.37 4.90 -7.94
CA ILE A 230 -21.75 5.26 -8.27
C ILE A 230 -22.56 4.01 -8.58
N ARG A 231 -23.85 4.01 -8.22
CA ARG A 231 -24.78 2.92 -8.56
C ARG A 231 -25.24 3.09 -10.00
N LEU A 232 -24.70 2.27 -10.90
CA LEU A 232 -25.04 2.30 -12.33
C LEU A 232 -26.41 1.67 -12.63
N ILE A 233 -26.91 0.77 -11.78
CA ILE A 233 -28.18 0.06 -11.99
C ILE A 233 -29.31 0.74 -11.18
N PRO A 234 -30.35 1.29 -11.84
CA PRO A 234 -31.54 1.84 -11.18
C PRO A 234 -32.30 0.77 -10.38
N LYS A 235 -32.93 1.17 -9.26
CA LYS A 235 -33.63 0.26 -8.35
C LYS A 235 -34.74 -0.59 -8.99
N TRP A 236 -35.24 -0.18 -10.17
CA TRP A 236 -36.33 -0.87 -10.88
C TRP A 236 -35.91 -2.18 -11.56
N LEU A 237 -34.61 -2.38 -11.83
CA LEU A 237 -34.12 -3.59 -12.51
C LEU A 237 -33.74 -4.63 -11.45
N LYS A 238 -34.66 -5.57 -11.17
CA LYS A 238 -34.40 -6.72 -10.29
C LYS A 238 -33.55 -7.76 -11.03
N THR A 239 -32.26 -7.53 -11.14
CA THR A 239 -31.31 -8.54 -11.64
C THR A 239 -30.02 -8.52 -10.83
N GLY A 240 -29.71 -9.66 -10.19
CA GLY A 240 -28.36 -10.03 -9.74
C GLY A 240 -27.86 -9.46 -8.40
N LYS A 241 -26.97 -10.25 -7.77
CA LYS A 241 -26.24 -9.97 -6.50
C LYS A 241 -25.26 -8.79 -6.62
N TYR A 242 -24.93 -8.35 -7.84
CA TYR A 242 -23.94 -7.32 -8.14
C TYR A 242 -24.61 -6.09 -8.77
N ARG A 243 -24.63 -4.95 -8.06
CA ARG A 243 -25.29 -3.70 -8.50
C ARG A 243 -24.32 -2.54 -8.78
N ARG A 244 -23.04 -2.72 -8.45
CA ARG A 244 -21.95 -1.76 -8.65
C ARG A 244 -20.74 -2.51 -9.21
N ILE A 245 -19.89 -1.84 -9.99
CA ILE A 245 -18.60 -2.40 -10.43
C ILE A 245 -17.74 -2.80 -9.22
N ARG A 246 -17.90 -2.05 -8.12
CA ARG A 246 -17.28 -2.35 -6.82
C ARG A 246 -17.75 -3.62 -6.13
N ASP A 247 -18.89 -4.19 -6.53
CA ASP A 247 -19.42 -5.40 -5.91
C ASP A 247 -18.71 -6.66 -6.45
N ILE A 248 -17.91 -6.54 -7.52
CA ILE A 248 -17.06 -7.63 -8.03
C ILE A 248 -15.78 -7.69 -7.19
N PRO A 249 -15.45 -8.84 -6.58
CA PRO A 249 -14.26 -8.96 -5.75
C PRO A 249 -12.98 -8.69 -6.53
N GLY A 250 -12.08 -7.87 -5.96
CA GLY A 250 -10.79 -7.56 -6.59
C GLY A 250 -10.86 -6.70 -7.86
N SER A 251 -12.05 -6.25 -8.29
CA SER A 251 -12.20 -5.45 -9.50
C SER A 251 -11.44 -4.13 -9.42
N LYS A 252 -11.40 -3.49 -8.24
CA LYS A 252 -10.58 -2.30 -7.99
C LYS A 252 -9.11 -2.53 -8.35
N THR A 253 -8.54 -3.62 -7.85
CA THR A 253 -7.12 -3.96 -8.00
C THR A 253 -6.77 -4.16 -9.47
N VAL A 254 -7.61 -4.92 -10.19
CA VAL A 254 -7.44 -5.18 -11.63
C VAL A 254 -7.61 -3.91 -12.45
N LEU A 255 -8.66 -3.12 -12.20
CA LEU A 255 -8.92 -1.88 -12.93
C LEU A 255 -7.81 -0.84 -12.74
N ILE A 256 -7.27 -0.69 -11.52
CA ILE A 256 -6.14 0.21 -11.25
C ILE A 256 -4.90 -0.25 -12.03
N ALA A 257 -4.59 -1.55 -12.00
CA ALA A 257 -3.43 -2.10 -12.70
C ALA A 257 -3.52 -1.88 -14.23
N LEU A 258 -4.67 -2.21 -14.83
CA LEU A 258 -4.92 -2.00 -16.25
C LEU A 258 -4.87 -0.51 -16.62
N ALA A 259 -5.43 0.35 -15.77
CA ALA A 259 -5.42 1.79 -16.00
C ALA A 259 -3.99 2.34 -16.02
N TRP A 260 -3.15 1.93 -15.07
CA TRP A 260 -1.74 2.33 -15.08
C TRP A 260 -1.02 1.78 -16.32
N GLY A 261 -1.17 0.50 -16.65
CA GLY A 261 -0.54 -0.07 -17.85
C GLY A 261 -0.94 0.67 -19.13
N LEU A 262 -2.21 1.03 -19.27
CA LEU A 262 -2.71 1.81 -20.41
C LEU A 262 -2.02 3.17 -20.48
N VAL A 263 -1.96 3.89 -19.36
CA VAL A 263 -1.40 5.24 -19.29
C VAL A 263 0.11 5.26 -19.46
N THR A 264 0.82 4.25 -18.95
CA THR A 264 2.29 4.24 -18.94
C THR A 264 2.89 3.60 -20.18
N ALA A 265 2.20 2.66 -20.84
CA ALA A 265 2.75 1.89 -21.97
C ALA A 265 1.98 2.07 -23.29
N ILE A 266 0.64 1.99 -23.28
CA ILE A 266 -0.18 1.98 -24.51
C ILE A 266 -0.47 3.39 -25.04
N ILE A 267 -0.96 4.30 -24.19
CA ILE A 267 -1.28 5.68 -24.58
C ILE A 267 -0.07 6.37 -25.21
N PRO A 268 1.16 6.27 -24.65
CA PRO A 268 2.32 6.89 -25.27
C PRO A 268 2.65 6.30 -26.65
N ALA A 269 2.52 4.98 -26.83
CA ALA A 269 2.78 4.32 -28.11
C ALA A 269 1.77 4.76 -29.19
N ILE A 270 0.48 4.86 -28.83
CA ILE A 270 -0.57 5.37 -29.72
C ILE A 270 -0.32 6.85 -30.05
N ALA A 271 0.03 7.68 -29.06
CA ALA A 271 0.27 9.10 -29.27
C ALA A 271 1.47 9.38 -30.19
N LEU A 272 2.51 8.52 -30.17
CA LEU A 272 3.74 8.73 -30.92
C LEU A 272 3.74 8.05 -32.30
N LEU A 273 3.25 6.81 -32.41
CA LEU A 273 3.33 6.00 -33.64
C LEU A 273 1.98 5.58 -34.22
N ASN A 274 0.87 5.87 -33.53
CA ASN A 274 -0.48 5.47 -33.93
C ASN A 274 -0.65 3.96 -34.19
N THR A 275 0.25 3.12 -33.66
CA THR A 275 0.28 1.66 -33.82
C THR A 275 0.67 0.99 -32.51
N ILE A 276 0.23 -0.26 -32.33
CA ILE A 276 0.57 -1.07 -31.15
C ILE A 276 1.49 -2.19 -31.61
N ALA A 277 2.76 -2.09 -31.24
CA ALA A 277 3.75 -3.12 -31.52
C ALA A 277 3.71 -4.24 -30.47
N VAL A 278 4.35 -5.38 -30.79
CA VAL A 278 4.55 -6.47 -29.82
C VAL A 278 5.32 -5.98 -28.59
N SER A 279 6.29 -5.08 -28.79
CA SER A 279 7.04 -4.42 -27.71
C SER A 279 6.11 -3.68 -26.74
N THR A 280 5.12 -2.94 -27.26
CA THR A 280 4.11 -2.23 -26.46
C THR A 280 3.27 -3.19 -25.62
N LEU A 281 2.86 -4.33 -26.17
CA LEU A 281 2.09 -5.33 -25.42
C LEU A 281 2.91 -5.97 -24.30
N LEU A 282 4.18 -6.30 -24.55
CA LEU A 282 5.07 -6.88 -23.54
C LEU A 282 5.34 -5.91 -22.40
N VAL A 283 5.61 -4.64 -22.73
CA VAL A 283 5.84 -3.57 -21.74
C VAL A 283 4.55 -3.26 -20.97
N PHE A 284 3.39 -3.28 -21.64
CA PHE A 284 2.09 -3.14 -20.99
C PHE A 284 1.83 -4.24 -19.96
N ILE A 285 2.08 -5.50 -20.32
CA ILE A 285 1.91 -6.64 -19.40
C ILE A 285 2.83 -6.47 -18.20
N TRP A 286 4.10 -6.15 -18.44
CA TRP A 286 5.07 -5.94 -17.36
C TRP A 286 4.65 -4.82 -16.39
N ALA A 287 4.30 -3.64 -16.91
CA ALA A 287 3.89 -2.50 -16.10
C ALA A 287 2.61 -2.81 -15.31
N THR A 288 1.63 -3.44 -15.97
CA THR A 288 0.39 -3.89 -15.34
C THR A 288 0.65 -4.88 -14.21
N CYS A 289 1.55 -5.85 -14.40
CA CYS A 289 1.92 -6.83 -13.37
C CYS A 289 2.54 -6.15 -12.14
N LEU A 290 3.48 -5.20 -12.32
CA LEU A 290 4.09 -4.48 -11.21
C LEU A 290 3.05 -3.69 -10.40
N VAL A 291 2.19 -2.93 -11.09
CA VAL A 291 1.14 -2.14 -10.43
C VAL A 291 0.08 -3.02 -9.77
N PHE A 292 -0.25 -4.15 -10.39
CA PHE A 292 -1.15 -5.14 -9.80
C PHE A 292 -0.58 -5.69 -8.50
N VAL A 293 0.68 -6.13 -8.50
CA VAL A 293 1.34 -6.65 -7.29
C VAL A 293 1.39 -5.57 -6.21
N ARG A 294 1.68 -4.32 -6.58
CA ARG A 294 1.68 -3.18 -5.64
C ARG A 294 0.31 -2.97 -5.02
N THR A 295 -0.72 -2.91 -5.84
CA THR A 295 -2.08 -2.63 -5.38
C THR A 295 -2.64 -3.77 -4.55
N ALA A 296 -2.44 -5.01 -4.99
CA ALA A 296 -2.86 -6.20 -4.24
C ALA A 296 -2.11 -6.35 -2.92
N PHE A 297 -0.84 -5.92 -2.85
CA PHE A 297 -0.10 -5.94 -1.60
C PHE A 297 -0.63 -4.91 -0.59
N PHE A 298 -1.03 -3.71 -1.04
CA PHE A 298 -1.77 -2.79 -0.17
C PHE A 298 -3.10 -3.40 0.32
N ASP A 299 -3.84 -4.11 -0.54
CA ASP A 299 -5.06 -4.80 -0.13
C ASP A 299 -4.79 -5.91 0.93
N ILE A 300 -3.59 -6.51 0.95
CA ILE A 300 -3.16 -7.43 2.02
C ILE A 300 -2.95 -6.67 3.33
N LEU A 301 -2.24 -5.53 3.29
CA LEU A 301 -1.98 -4.71 4.47
C LEU A 301 -3.27 -4.13 5.11
N ASP A 302 -4.30 -3.96 4.28
CA ASP A 302 -5.60 -3.37 4.63
C ASP A 302 -6.71 -4.42 4.89
N MET A 303 -6.39 -5.71 4.78
CA MET A 303 -7.37 -6.81 4.77
C MET A 303 -8.34 -6.79 5.96
N GLN A 304 -7.86 -6.47 7.16
CA GLN A 304 -8.71 -6.45 8.37
C GLN A 304 -9.76 -5.34 8.32
N GLY A 305 -9.39 -4.12 7.98
CA GLY A 305 -10.36 -3.02 7.94
C GLY A 305 -11.27 -3.08 6.73
N ASP A 306 -10.78 -3.60 5.59
CA ASP A 306 -11.63 -3.91 4.44
C ASP A 306 -12.69 -4.96 4.78
N ARG A 307 -12.34 -6.01 5.54
CA ARG A 307 -13.30 -7.01 6.04
C ARG A 307 -14.34 -6.40 6.98
N ILE A 308 -13.94 -5.48 7.87
CA ILE A 308 -14.86 -4.78 8.79
C ILE A 308 -15.88 -3.92 8.02
N VAL A 309 -15.45 -3.29 6.93
CA VAL A 309 -16.31 -2.44 6.08
C VAL A 309 -17.11 -3.24 5.05
N GLY A 310 -16.88 -4.56 4.98
CA GLY A 310 -17.57 -5.47 4.05
C GLY A 310 -17.10 -5.32 2.60
N ARG A 311 -15.83 -4.97 2.37
CA ARG A 311 -15.22 -5.00 1.04
C ARG A 311 -14.70 -6.41 0.73
N GLU A 312 -14.91 -6.86 -0.50
CA GLU A 312 -14.37 -8.13 -1.00
C GLU A 312 -13.12 -7.84 -1.85
N THR A 313 -11.95 -8.08 -1.29
CA THR A 313 -10.65 -7.98 -2.00
C THR A 313 -10.09 -9.37 -2.29
N ILE A 314 -9.14 -9.48 -3.23
CA ILE A 314 -8.48 -10.76 -3.56
C ILE A 314 -7.95 -11.43 -2.28
N PRO A 315 -7.24 -10.70 -1.38
CA PRO A 315 -6.71 -11.33 -0.16
C PRO A 315 -7.76 -11.84 0.82
N ILE A 316 -8.94 -11.22 0.85
CA ILE A 316 -10.06 -11.69 1.68
C ILE A 316 -10.63 -13.01 1.12
N LEU A 317 -10.66 -13.17 -0.20
CA LEU A 317 -11.20 -14.37 -0.84
C LEU A 317 -10.28 -15.59 -0.75
N ILE A 318 -9.00 -15.42 -1.08
CA ILE A 318 -8.05 -16.54 -1.18
C ILE A 318 -7.16 -16.68 0.07
N GLY A 319 -7.16 -15.69 0.96
CA GLY A 319 -6.34 -15.64 2.16
C GLY A 319 -4.97 -14.98 1.93
N GLU A 320 -4.38 -14.48 3.02
CA GLU A 320 -3.12 -13.73 3.02
C GLU A 320 -1.95 -14.53 2.42
N GLN A 321 -1.67 -15.73 2.93
CA GLN A 321 -0.54 -16.55 2.46
C GLN A 321 -0.68 -16.99 1.00
N ARG A 322 -1.90 -17.26 0.52
CA ARG A 322 -2.13 -17.60 -0.90
C ARG A 322 -1.95 -16.37 -1.78
N SER A 323 -2.36 -15.21 -1.30
CA SER A 323 -2.17 -13.94 -2.00
C SER A 323 -0.69 -13.61 -2.13
N ILE A 324 0.09 -13.68 -1.04
CA ILE A 324 1.54 -13.45 -1.10
C ILE A 324 2.21 -14.39 -2.10
N ARG A 325 1.85 -15.68 -2.11
CA ARG A 325 2.36 -16.64 -3.10
C ARG A 325 1.98 -16.26 -4.53
N LEU A 326 0.72 -15.90 -4.79
CA LEU A 326 0.26 -15.42 -6.09
C LEU A 326 1.08 -14.20 -6.55
N LEU A 327 1.25 -13.21 -5.67
CA LEU A 327 2.01 -12.00 -5.98
C LEU A 327 3.47 -12.30 -6.32
N LYS A 328 4.11 -13.20 -5.58
CA LYS A 328 5.46 -13.69 -5.87
C LYS A 328 5.55 -14.40 -7.22
N SER A 329 4.58 -15.25 -7.56
CA SER A 329 4.52 -15.90 -8.86
C SER A 329 4.37 -14.90 -10.01
N ILE A 330 3.55 -13.86 -9.84
CA ILE A 330 3.41 -12.78 -10.83
C ILE A 330 4.73 -12.03 -11.02
N LEU A 331 5.48 -11.75 -9.95
CA LEU A 331 6.80 -11.11 -10.05
C LEU A 331 7.84 -11.99 -10.74
N ILE A 332 7.82 -13.30 -10.53
CA ILE A 332 8.69 -14.24 -11.27
C ILE A 332 8.33 -14.22 -12.76
N GLY A 333 7.03 -14.23 -13.08
CA GLY A 333 6.54 -14.07 -14.44
C GLY A 333 6.97 -12.74 -15.07
N SER A 334 6.91 -11.63 -14.34
CA SER A 334 7.33 -10.32 -14.85
C SER A 334 8.84 -10.24 -15.10
N ILE A 335 9.66 -10.91 -14.28
CA ILE A 335 11.11 -11.07 -14.52
C ILE A 335 11.33 -11.83 -15.82
N ALA A 336 10.66 -12.98 -16.00
CA ALA A 336 10.80 -13.79 -17.21
C ALA A 336 10.37 -13.02 -18.47
N ILE A 337 9.24 -12.32 -18.42
CA ILE A 337 8.74 -11.51 -19.54
C ILE A 337 9.79 -10.48 -19.98
N LEU A 338 10.33 -9.69 -19.04
CA LEU A 338 11.36 -8.71 -19.40
C LEU A 338 12.65 -9.37 -19.90
N PHE A 339 13.14 -10.39 -19.19
CA PHE A 339 14.38 -11.07 -19.54
C PHE A 339 14.33 -11.66 -20.95
N PHE A 340 13.27 -12.42 -21.28
CA PHE A 340 13.13 -13.01 -22.61
C PHE A 340 12.82 -11.94 -23.67
N SER A 341 12.03 -10.91 -23.35
CA SER A 341 11.76 -9.82 -24.30
C SER A 341 13.04 -9.06 -24.69
N SER A 342 13.97 -8.84 -23.75
CA SER A 342 15.29 -8.25 -24.05
C SER A 342 16.21 -9.24 -24.77
N LEU A 343 16.20 -10.52 -24.38
CA LEU A 343 17.02 -11.55 -25.03
C LEU A 343 16.69 -11.73 -26.52
N PHE A 344 15.40 -11.70 -26.87
CA PHE A 344 14.92 -11.78 -28.25
C PHE A 344 14.81 -10.41 -28.96
N GLN A 345 15.30 -9.34 -28.33
CA GLN A 345 15.30 -7.97 -28.87
C GLN A 345 13.91 -7.42 -29.24
N PHE A 346 12.84 -7.92 -28.60
CA PHE A 346 11.52 -7.30 -28.71
C PHE A 346 11.47 -5.94 -27.99
N VAL A 347 12.30 -5.76 -26.97
CA VAL A 347 12.50 -4.49 -26.24
C VAL A 347 13.99 -4.20 -26.11
N THR A 348 14.35 -2.99 -25.70
CA THR A 348 15.75 -2.62 -25.49
C THR A 348 16.42 -3.46 -24.38
N ASN A 349 17.75 -3.53 -24.40
CA ASN A 349 18.56 -4.24 -23.39
C ASN A 349 18.39 -3.66 -21.97
N LEU A 350 17.77 -2.49 -21.82
CA LEU A 350 17.34 -1.94 -20.54
C LEU A 350 16.45 -2.92 -19.76
N GLY A 351 15.69 -3.79 -20.44
CA GLY A 351 14.81 -4.75 -19.79
C GLY A 351 15.54 -5.71 -18.85
N PHE A 352 16.81 -6.05 -19.12
CA PHE A 352 17.62 -6.81 -18.16
C PHE A 352 17.81 -6.05 -16.85
N GLY A 353 18.12 -4.76 -16.92
CA GLY A 353 18.26 -3.90 -15.73
C GLY A 353 16.94 -3.70 -14.99
N LEU A 354 15.83 -3.56 -15.70
CA LEU A 354 14.52 -3.35 -15.09
C LEU A 354 13.95 -4.59 -14.39
N THR A 355 14.52 -5.78 -14.61
CA THR A 355 14.17 -6.96 -13.79
C THR A 355 14.46 -6.73 -12.29
N ILE A 356 15.43 -5.86 -11.96
CA ILE A 356 15.76 -5.46 -10.58
C ILE A 356 14.54 -4.89 -9.86
N CYS A 357 13.64 -4.19 -10.53
CA CYS A 357 12.41 -3.66 -9.90
C CYS A 357 11.52 -4.79 -9.36
N SER A 358 11.37 -5.86 -10.14
CA SER A 358 10.57 -7.03 -9.75
C SER A 358 11.26 -7.83 -8.65
N ILE A 359 12.59 -7.98 -8.73
CA ILE A 359 13.40 -8.65 -7.71
C ILE A 359 13.34 -7.90 -6.37
N PHE A 360 13.52 -6.57 -6.40
CA PHE A 360 13.42 -5.72 -5.23
C PHE A 360 12.06 -5.91 -4.54
N PHE A 361 10.98 -5.88 -5.31
CA PHE A 361 9.65 -6.02 -4.72
C PHE A 361 9.40 -7.44 -4.18
N TYR A 362 9.96 -8.47 -4.82
CA TYR A 362 9.92 -9.84 -4.32
C TYR A 362 10.62 -9.97 -2.96
N ILE A 363 11.76 -9.29 -2.78
CA ILE A 363 12.48 -9.23 -1.51
C ILE A 363 11.63 -8.56 -0.44
N VAL A 364 10.98 -7.43 -0.75
CA VAL A 364 10.07 -6.73 0.17
C VAL A 364 8.90 -7.63 0.61
N LEU A 365 8.24 -8.34 -0.34
CA LEU A 365 7.18 -9.30 -0.02
C LEU A 365 7.68 -10.41 0.90
N THR A 366 8.88 -10.93 0.64
CA THR A 366 9.48 -12.01 1.46
C THR A 366 9.88 -11.50 2.85
N ALA A 367 10.36 -10.27 2.97
CA ALA A 367 10.69 -9.66 4.25
C ALA A 367 9.43 -9.43 5.11
N HIS A 368 8.33 -9.02 4.49
CA HIS A 368 7.04 -8.89 5.15
C HIS A 368 6.47 -10.24 5.60
N GLU A 369 6.47 -11.25 4.73
CA GLU A 369 6.01 -12.62 5.06
C GLU A 369 6.76 -13.23 6.25
N ARG A 370 8.06 -12.93 6.39
CA ARG A 370 8.89 -13.37 7.52
C ARG A 370 8.74 -12.54 8.79
N GLY A 371 7.81 -11.58 8.82
CA GLY A 371 7.57 -10.70 9.97
C GLY A 371 8.69 -9.69 10.24
N ARG A 372 9.64 -9.49 9.31
CA ARG A 372 10.75 -8.55 9.49
C ARG A 372 10.35 -7.09 9.23
N MET A 373 9.24 -6.88 8.53
CA MET A 373 8.73 -5.55 8.19
C MET A 373 7.27 -5.42 8.56
N LEU A 374 7.01 -4.58 9.56
CA LEU A 374 5.66 -4.28 10.04
C LEU A 374 4.98 -3.25 9.12
N PRO A 375 3.65 -3.30 8.98
CA PRO A 375 2.90 -2.29 8.23
C PRO A 375 3.09 -0.90 8.86
N GLY A 376 3.45 0.08 8.04
CA GLY A 376 3.69 1.46 8.45
C GLY A 376 4.32 2.28 7.32
N ILE A 377 4.58 3.56 7.58
CA ILE A 377 5.07 4.53 6.59
C ILE A 377 6.33 4.03 5.88
N GLY A 378 7.27 3.40 6.61
CA GLY A 378 8.51 2.88 6.03
C GLY A 378 8.27 1.75 5.01
N LEU A 379 7.37 0.81 5.32
CA LEU A 379 7.02 -0.26 4.38
C LEU A 379 6.25 0.31 3.19
N GLU A 380 5.28 1.20 3.41
CA GLU A 380 4.53 1.86 2.34
C GLU A 380 5.46 2.62 1.39
N PHE A 381 6.43 3.34 1.94
CA PHE A 381 7.43 4.04 1.15
C PHE A 381 8.24 3.07 0.27
N LEU A 382 8.74 1.97 0.84
CA LEU A 382 9.49 0.95 0.11
C LEU A 382 8.66 0.27 -0.98
N ILE A 383 7.38 0.02 -0.72
CA ILE A 383 6.46 -0.48 -1.73
C ILE A 383 6.42 0.50 -2.89
N GLU A 384 6.24 1.81 -2.68
CA GLU A 384 6.23 2.76 -3.81
C GLU A 384 7.60 2.93 -4.48
N THR A 385 8.69 2.79 -3.73
CA THR A 385 10.06 2.95 -4.24
C THR A 385 10.35 2.00 -5.42
N HIS A 386 9.72 0.83 -5.51
CA HIS A 386 9.96 -0.08 -6.65
C HIS A 386 9.58 0.54 -8.01
N LEU A 387 8.62 1.47 -8.04
CA LEU A 387 8.21 2.18 -9.26
C LEU A 387 9.22 3.29 -9.59
N VAL A 388 9.67 4.03 -8.57
CA VAL A 388 10.68 5.09 -8.73
C VAL A 388 12.03 4.50 -9.17
N LEU A 389 12.36 3.31 -8.67
CA LEU A 389 13.56 2.56 -9.05
C LEU A 389 13.63 2.31 -10.56
N ALA A 390 12.48 2.12 -11.23
CA ALA A 390 12.44 1.97 -12.69
C ALA A 390 12.99 3.22 -13.41
N GLY A 391 12.61 4.42 -12.94
CA GLY A 391 13.14 5.67 -13.46
C GLY A 391 14.63 5.85 -13.15
N PHE A 392 15.05 5.50 -11.92
CA PHE A 392 16.45 5.59 -11.50
C PHE A 392 17.38 4.68 -12.32
N ILE A 393 16.92 3.48 -12.69
CA ILE A 393 17.67 2.55 -13.56
C ILE A 393 17.69 3.06 -15.01
N THR A 394 16.60 3.67 -15.47
CA THR A 394 16.45 4.14 -16.86
C THR A 394 17.28 5.40 -17.15
N LEU A 395 17.43 6.30 -16.17
CA LEU A 395 18.15 7.57 -16.35
C LEU A 395 19.61 7.39 -16.82
N PRO A 396 20.46 6.58 -16.14
CA PRO A 396 21.81 6.31 -16.63
C PRO A 396 21.84 5.63 -17.99
N TRP A 397 20.87 4.75 -18.28
CA TRP A 397 20.79 4.04 -19.57
C TRP A 397 20.62 5.02 -20.74
N GLU A 398 19.68 5.97 -20.63
CA GLU A 398 19.47 6.98 -21.66
C GLU A 398 20.65 7.96 -21.78
N LEU A 399 21.29 8.31 -20.66
CA LEU A 399 22.50 9.15 -20.68
C LEU A 399 23.68 8.47 -21.38
N ILE A 400 23.83 7.16 -21.20
CA ILE A 400 24.85 6.37 -21.90
C ILE A 400 24.50 6.31 -23.39
N LYS A 401 23.26 5.97 -23.73
CA LYS A 401 22.79 5.90 -25.13
C LYS A 401 23.02 7.22 -25.88
N ALA A 402 22.72 8.37 -25.26
CA ALA A 402 22.92 9.69 -25.84
C ALA A 402 24.40 10.14 -25.96
N ARG A 403 25.36 9.39 -25.42
CA ARG A 403 26.80 9.66 -25.60
C ARG A 403 27.43 8.84 -26.73
N TYR A 404 26.80 7.74 -27.12
CA TYR A 404 27.29 6.82 -28.16
C TYR A 404 26.58 7.00 -29.52
N PHE A 405 25.54 7.83 -29.56
CA PHE A 405 24.82 8.30 -30.73
C PHE A 405 24.75 9.83 -30.65
#